data_AF-A0A7C7D9K2-F1
#
_entry.id   AF-A0A7C7D9K2-F1
#
_cell.length_a   1.000
_cell.length_b   1.000
_cell.length_c   1.000
_cell.angle_alpha   90.00
_cell.angle_beta   90.00
_cell.angle_gamma   90.00
#
_symmetry.space_group_name_H-M   'P 1'
#
loop_
_entity.id
_entity.type
_entity.pdbx_description
1 polymer ?
#
loop_
_entity_poly.entity_id
_entity_poly.type
_entity_poly.pdbx_seq_one_letter_code
_entity_poly.pdbx_strand_id
1 'polypeptide(L)' 'MADTKKENIEQECSHCGTTSELTPVITYVHQGDEKHVCVHCLPMLIHG' A
#
# COMPACT_ATOMS: atom_id res chain seq x y z
N MET A 1 -22.48 -7.20 15.55
CA MET A 1 -21.54 -6.33 14.81
C MET A 1 -21.52 -6.82 13.38
N ALA A 2 -21.67 -5.95 12.39
CA ALA A 2 -21.61 -6.38 10.99
C ALA A 2 -20.17 -6.74 10.64
N ASP A 3 -19.90 -8.03 10.49
CA ASP A 3 -18.66 -8.55 9.89
C ASP A 3 -18.64 -8.12 8.41
N THR A 4 -18.18 -6.91 8.17
CA THR A 4 -17.80 -6.50 6.82
C THR A 4 -16.55 -7.30 6.49
N LYS A 5 -16.74 -8.46 5.85
CA LYS A 5 -15.68 -9.22 5.21
C LYS A 5 -15.00 -8.29 4.21
N LYS A 6 -13.96 -7.57 4.65
CA LYS A 6 -13.10 -6.78 3.78
C LYS A 6 -12.56 -7.78 2.78
N GLU A 7 -13.02 -7.67 1.54
CA GLU A 7 -12.38 -8.34 0.43
C GLU A 7 -10.89 -8.02 0.54
N ASN A 8 -10.05 -9.06 0.53
CA ASN A 8 -8.60 -8.88 0.57
C ASN A 8 -8.22 -8.34 -0.81
N ILE A 9 -8.38 -7.02 -0.98
CA ILE A 9 -7.97 -6.31 -2.18
C ILE A 9 -6.45 -6.42 -2.17
N GLU A 10 -5.93 -7.31 -3.00
CA GLU A 10 -4.49 -7.45 -3.20
C GLU A 10 -3.96 -6.12 -3.73
N GLN A 11 -3.06 -5.50 -2.97
CA GLN A 11 -2.47 -4.21 -3.31
C GLN A 11 -0.99 -4.42 -3.58
N GLU A 12 -0.49 -3.82 -4.65
CA GLU A 12 0.90 -3.92 -5.07
C GLU A 12 1.64 -2.61 -4.79
N CYS A 13 2.84 -2.69 -4.22
CA CYS A 13 3.68 -1.53 -4.02
C CYS A 13 4.16 -0.97 -5.37
N SER A 14 3.84 0.29 -5.64
CA SER A 14 4.25 1.01 -6.85
C SER A 14 5.77 1.24 -6.98
N HIS A 15 6.56 0.87 -5.97
CA HIS A 15 8.01 1.07 -5.97
C HIS A 15 8.81 -0.22 -6.20
N CYS A 16 8.41 -1.34 -5.56
CA CYS A 16 9.17 -2.60 -5.63
C CYS A 16 8.34 -3.81 -6.10
N GLY A 17 7.04 -3.64 -6.37
CA GLY A 17 6.17 -4.72 -6.88
C GLY A 17 5.76 -5.77 -5.85
N THR A 18 6.10 -5.61 -4.57
CA THR A 18 5.64 -6.54 -3.53
C THR A 18 4.14 -6.38 -3.25
N THR A 19 3.47 -7.45 -2.83
CA THR A 19 2.02 -7.47 -2.63
C THR A 19 1.62 -7.40 -1.16
N SER A 20 0.37 -7.01 -0.90
CA SER A 20 -0.23 -6.96 0.43
C SER A 20 -0.35 -8.33 1.11
N GLU A 21 -0.20 -9.43 0.36
CA GLU A 21 -0.09 -10.78 0.92
C GLU A 21 1.24 -11.01 1.63
N LEU A 22 2.34 -10.42 1.13
CA LEU A 22 3.70 -10.65 1.64
C LEU A 22 4.13 -9.61 2.67
N THR A 23 3.61 -8.39 2.58
CA THR A 23 3.98 -7.27 3.45
C THR A 23 2.85 -6.26 3.54
N PRO A 24 2.68 -5.56 4.68
CA PRO A 24 1.73 -4.47 4.76
C PRO A 24 2.01 -3.42 3.68
N VAL A 25 0.94 -3.05 2.97
CA VAL A 25 0.91 -1.99 1.96
C VAL A 25 -0.03 -0.90 2.45
N ILE A 26 0.38 0.35 2.29
CA ILE A 26 -0.41 1.53 2.63
C ILE A 26 -0.75 2.33 1.39
N THR A 27 -1.96 2.89 1.36
CA THR A 27 -2.41 3.83 0.33
C THR A 27 -1.98 5.24 0.70
N TYR A 28 -1.51 6.01 -0.28
CA TYR A 28 -1.21 7.43 -0.13
C TYR A 28 -1.63 8.20 -1.38
N VAL A 29 -1.89 9.50 -1.22
CA VAL A 29 -2.19 10.39 -2.34
C VAL A 29 -1.00 11.30 -2.59
N HIS A 30 -0.55 11.37 -3.83
CA HIS A 30 0.52 12.27 -4.24
C HIS A 30 0.20 12.87 -5.61
N GLN A 31 0.19 14.20 -5.71
CA GLN A 31 -0.18 14.93 -6.93
C GLN A 31 -1.58 14.61 -7.47
N GLY A 32 -2.49 14.19 -6.59
CA GLY A 32 -3.86 13.80 -6.97
C GLY A 32 -4.00 12.34 -7.39
N ASP A 33 -2.90 11.60 -7.52
CA ASP A 33 -2.92 10.17 -7.81
C ASP A 33 -2.92 9.37 -6.51
N GLU A 34 -3.83 8.40 -6.42
CA GLU A 34 -3.81 7.36 -5.39
C GLU A 34 -2.76 6.30 -5.75
N LYS A 35 -1.83 6.05 -4.83
CA LYS A 35 -0.72 5.12 -5.00
C LYS A 35 -0.58 4.22 -3.77
N HIS A 36 0.16 3.14 -3.94
CA HIS A 36 0.35 2.12 -2.93
C HIS A 36 1.84 1.91 -2.65
N VAL A 37 2.24 1.84 -1.38
CA VAL A 37 3.64 1.60 -1.00
C VAL A 37 3.71 0.61 0.15
N CYS A 38 4.66 -0.33 0.08
CA CYS A 38 4.90 -1.23 1.20
C CYS A 38 5.67 -0.52 2.32
N VAL A 39 5.56 -1.04 3.54
CA VAL A 39 6.25 -0.47 4.71
C VAL A 39 7.77 -0.44 4.56
N HIS A 40 8.36 -1.32 3.75
CA HIS A 40 9.79 -1.32 3.47
C HIS A 40 10.22 -0.17 2.54
N CYS A 41 9.37 0.23 1.60
CA CYS A 41 9.65 1.32 0.66
C CYS A 41 9.17 2.68 1.16
N LEU A 42 8.31 2.71 2.18
CA LEU A 42 7.80 3.95 2.78
C LEU A 42 8.91 4.94 3.20
N PRO A 43 10.03 4.52 3.81
CA PRO A 43 11.10 5.45 4.18
C PRO A 43 11.67 6.23 2.98
N MET A 44 11.68 5.64 1.78
CA MET A 44 12.16 6.32 0.57
C MET A 44 11.24 7.46 0.13
N LEU A 45 9.95 7.43 0.51
CA LEU A 45 9.02 8.53 0.21
C LEU A 45 9.14 9.70 1.20
N ILE A 46 9.67 9.46 2.40
CA ILE A 46 9.80 10.47 3.46
C ILE A 46 11.16 11.18 3.39
N HIS A 47 12.20 10.42 3.02
CA HIS A 47 13.59 10.87 2.99
C HIS A 47 14.13 11.13 1.57
N GLY A 48 13.25 11.08 0.56
CA GLY A 48 13.59 11.35 -0.85
C GLY A 48 14.07 12.78 -1.08
#